data_AF-A0A2G5UCN7-F1
#
_entry.id   AF-A0A2G5UCN7-F1
#
_cell.length_a   1.000
_cell.length_b   1.000
_cell.length_c   1.000
_cell.angle_alpha   90.00
_cell.angle_beta   90.00
_cell.angle_gamma   90.00
#
_symmetry.space_group_name_H-M   'P 1'
#
loop_
_entity.id
_entity.type
_entity.pdbx_description
1 polymer ?
#
loop_
_entity_poly.entity_id
_entity_poly.type
_entity_poly.pdbx_seq_one_letter_code
_entity_poly.pdbx_strand_id
1 'polypeptide(L)'
;MTEQQEKQNSEIGWWEWLGWKGSPPSATTSTPIAIEHLAEPTPSSEAVPTTSVAAIVAPKVVDSVEVVPKTGWDRIMAIYERENAMEKDATIRVVRMSFLGGFLVGGATGYAQARHAYETNNVGRKYLSPSDAVKRKIDYAIVRFAKGGFGTGFKCALITGSIVFLTTHVTAYRDKFSSWYFPAISALVGGVFTFPLGLIGSMKAVGLGVSSGLTLSAVVHLYAMAIDKPVNDAYRLFKRDYEKELKASAEWDSRVTELMQREQIVWRQQAVKKLKQIDQEKMAVFDD
;
A
#
# COMPACT_ATOMS: atom_id res chain seq x y z
N MET A 1 -36.58 -45.69 -3.65
CA MET A 1 -36.18 -44.88 -4.81
C MET A 1 -36.64 -43.46 -4.55
N THR A 2 -35.75 -42.63 -4.00
CA THR A 2 -35.99 -41.21 -3.76
C THR A 2 -34.62 -40.54 -3.91
N GLU A 3 -34.33 -40.10 -5.13
CA GLU A 3 -33.17 -39.24 -5.43
C GLU A 3 -33.39 -37.88 -4.78
N GLN A 4 -32.59 -37.59 -3.74
CA GLN A 4 -32.33 -36.20 -3.36
C GLN A 4 -31.27 -35.65 -4.29
N GLN A 5 -31.74 -34.89 -5.28
CA GLN A 5 -30.93 -34.04 -6.12
C GLN A 5 -30.46 -32.83 -5.29
N GLU A 6 -29.41 -33.03 -4.48
CA GLU A 6 -28.77 -31.94 -3.76
C GLU A 6 -27.91 -31.13 -4.75
N LYS A 7 -28.40 -29.95 -5.11
CA LYS A 7 -27.68 -28.94 -5.89
C LYS A 7 -26.34 -28.64 -5.22
N GLN A 8 -25.28 -29.22 -5.74
CA GLN A 8 -23.90 -28.86 -5.44
C GLN A 8 -23.65 -27.47 -6.04
N ASN A 9 -23.98 -26.42 -5.28
CA ASN A 9 -23.69 -25.04 -5.62
C ASN A 9 -22.19 -24.83 -5.41
N SER A 10 -21.40 -24.99 -6.47
CA SER A 10 -20.00 -24.59 -6.45
C SER A 10 -19.94 -23.08 -6.29
N GLU A 11 -19.58 -22.59 -5.11
CA GLU A 11 -19.23 -21.20 -4.90
C GLU A 11 -17.95 -20.90 -5.70
N ILE A 12 -18.14 -20.57 -6.98
CA ILE A 12 -17.09 -20.04 -7.84
C ILE A 12 -16.68 -18.71 -7.22
N GLY A 13 -15.50 -18.68 -6.59
CA GLY A 13 -14.96 -17.44 -6.04
C GLY A 13 -14.85 -16.39 -7.15
N TRP A 14 -15.17 -15.14 -6.86
CA TRP A 14 -15.11 -14.06 -7.86
C TRP A 14 -13.74 -13.91 -8.55
N TRP A 15 -12.68 -14.43 -7.93
CA TRP A 15 -11.33 -14.57 -8.50
C TRP A 15 -11.22 -15.64 -9.60
N GLU A 16 -11.97 -16.73 -9.50
CA GLU A 16 -12.06 -17.76 -10.54
C GLU A 16 -12.84 -17.25 -11.76
N TRP A 17 -13.82 -16.37 -11.52
CA TRP A 17 -14.49 -15.62 -12.58
C TRP A 17 -13.52 -14.73 -13.37
N LEU A 18 -12.44 -14.22 -12.74
CA LEU A 18 -11.37 -13.43 -13.37
C LEU A 18 -10.30 -14.25 -14.14
N GLY A 19 -10.43 -15.58 -14.23
CA GLY A 19 -9.57 -16.42 -15.07
C GLY A 19 -8.15 -16.67 -14.54
N TRP A 20 -7.83 -16.26 -13.32
CA TRP A 20 -6.53 -16.54 -12.69
C TRP A 20 -6.49 -17.94 -12.07
N LYS A 21 -6.30 -18.97 -12.91
CA LYS A 21 -5.91 -20.30 -12.43
C LYS A 21 -4.42 -20.29 -12.11
N GLY A 22 -4.05 -20.57 -10.85
CA GLY A 22 -2.65 -20.73 -10.47
C GLY A 22 -2.02 -21.89 -11.23
N SER A 23 -1.05 -21.58 -12.11
CA SER A 23 -0.24 -22.60 -12.77
C SER A 23 0.76 -23.21 -11.76
N PRO A 24 1.01 -24.53 -11.81
CA PRO A 24 2.07 -25.17 -11.03
C PRO A 24 3.46 -24.72 -11.53
N PRO A 25 4.48 -24.67 -10.65
CA PRO A 25 5.80 -24.21 -11.04
C PRO A 25 6.48 -25.20 -11.99
N SER A 26 6.86 -24.71 -13.17
CA SER A 26 7.82 -25.33 -14.07
C SER A 26 9.21 -25.30 -13.44
N ALA A 27 9.84 -26.47 -13.35
CA ALA A 27 11.24 -26.61 -12.97
C ALA A 27 12.14 -26.32 -14.17
N THR A 28 13.04 -25.34 -14.06
CA THR A 28 14.23 -25.26 -14.93
C THR A 28 15.40 -24.58 -14.20
N THR A 29 16.33 -25.42 -13.78
CA THR A 29 17.80 -25.32 -13.93
C THR A 29 18.50 -23.99 -13.64
N SER A 30 19.21 -24.00 -12.52
CA SER A 30 20.30 -23.10 -12.15
C SER A 30 21.58 -23.37 -12.96
N THR A 31 22.22 -22.32 -13.47
CA THR A 31 23.64 -22.32 -13.87
C THR A 31 24.42 -21.29 -13.02
N PRO A 32 25.69 -21.59 -12.66
CA PRO A 32 26.42 -20.84 -11.63
C PRO A 32 27.16 -19.62 -12.22
N ILE A 33 27.23 -18.55 -11.41
CA ILE A 33 28.03 -17.36 -11.68
C ILE A 33 29.45 -17.59 -11.13
N ALA A 34 30.44 -17.38 -11.99
CA ALA A 34 31.86 -17.46 -11.66
C ALA A 34 32.32 -16.30 -10.78
N ILE A 35 33.15 -16.63 -9.79
CA ILE A 35 33.86 -15.71 -8.89
C ILE A 35 35.20 -15.41 -9.54
N GLU A 36 35.56 -14.13 -9.67
CA GLU A 36 36.92 -13.70 -9.98
C GLU A 36 37.41 -12.74 -8.88
N HIS A 37 38.60 -13.06 -8.39
CA HIS A 37 39.33 -12.45 -7.28
C HIS A 37 40.32 -11.39 -7.82
N LEU A 38 40.95 -10.66 -6.89
CA LEU A 38 42.14 -9.78 -7.02
C LEU A 38 41.82 -8.28 -7.15
N ALA A 39 42.45 -7.32 -6.47
CA ALA A 39 43.47 -7.30 -5.42
C ALA A 39 43.51 -5.88 -4.80
N GLU A 40 43.96 -5.79 -3.55
CA GLU A 40 44.37 -4.57 -2.82
C GLU A 40 45.68 -3.98 -3.41
N PRO A 41 45.98 -2.67 -3.21
CA PRO A 41 46.92 -2.33 -2.13
C PRO A 41 46.63 -1.02 -1.36
N THR A 42 47.23 -0.98 -0.17
CA THR A 42 47.19 -0.03 0.97
C THR A 42 48.11 1.23 0.77
N PRO A 43 48.43 2.08 1.78
CA PRO A 43 47.76 3.32 2.26
C PRO A 43 48.58 4.64 2.13
N SER A 44 47.96 5.80 2.38
CA SER A 44 48.61 7.06 2.86
C SER A 44 47.50 7.98 3.44
N SER A 45 47.43 8.25 4.75
CA SER A 45 48.14 9.21 5.61
C SER A 45 47.77 10.70 5.41
N GLU A 46 47.50 11.37 6.55
CA GLU A 46 47.29 12.82 6.80
C GLU A 46 45.85 13.37 6.61
N ALA A 47 45.29 14.26 7.44
CA ALA A 47 45.59 14.80 8.77
C ALA A 47 44.30 15.49 9.30
N VAL A 48 44.11 15.50 10.62
CA VAL A 48 43.01 16.21 11.32
C VAL A 48 43.45 17.66 11.61
N PRO A 49 42.53 18.64 11.67
CA PRO A 49 42.46 19.39 12.92
C PRO A 49 41.04 19.66 13.42
N THR A 50 40.94 19.59 14.74
CA THR A 50 39.77 19.84 15.58
C THR A 50 39.58 21.34 15.84
N THR A 51 38.34 21.71 16.19
CA THR A 51 37.92 22.81 17.08
C THR A 51 37.33 24.04 16.39
N SER A 52 36.01 24.21 16.50
CA SER A 52 35.45 25.34 17.27
C SER A 52 33.94 25.23 17.44
N VAL A 53 33.50 25.79 18.55
CA VAL A 53 32.22 25.70 19.23
C VAL A 53 31.25 26.76 18.68
N ALA A 54 29.95 26.50 18.86
CA ALA A 54 28.81 27.42 18.73
C ALA A 54 28.33 27.74 17.31
N ALA A 55 27.41 26.91 16.81
CA ALA A 55 26.35 27.38 15.94
C ALA A 55 25.03 26.86 16.52
N ILE A 56 24.26 27.77 17.10
CA ILE A 56 22.85 27.58 17.46
C ILE A 56 22.15 27.38 16.12
N VAL A 57 21.83 26.12 15.79
CA VAL A 57 21.17 25.77 14.53
C VAL A 57 19.70 26.17 14.66
N ALA A 58 19.38 27.31 14.07
CA ALA A 58 18.02 27.73 13.77
C ALA A 58 17.28 26.58 13.06
N PRO A 59 15.98 26.36 13.34
CA PRO A 59 15.23 25.34 12.65
C PRO A 59 15.27 25.66 11.16
N LYS A 60 15.69 24.67 10.36
CA LYS A 60 15.67 24.75 8.90
C LYS A 60 14.22 24.79 8.44
N VAL A 61 13.61 25.98 8.52
CA VAL A 61 12.36 26.29 7.84
C VAL A 61 12.69 26.27 6.36
N VAL A 62 12.45 25.12 5.72
CA VAL A 62 12.39 25.05 4.27
C VAL A 62 11.11 25.80 3.89
N ASP A 63 11.25 27.11 3.71
CA ASP A 63 10.29 27.92 2.98
C ASP A 63 10.28 27.42 1.54
N SER A 64 9.52 26.36 1.29
CA SER A 64 9.16 25.95 -0.05
C SER A 64 8.25 27.05 -0.59
N VAL A 65 8.86 28.04 -1.25
CA VAL A 65 8.18 29.06 -2.06
C VAL A 65 7.10 28.35 -2.84
N GLU A 66 5.85 28.74 -2.64
CA GLU A 66 4.70 28.18 -3.33
C GLU A 66 4.75 28.63 -4.79
N VAL A 67 5.63 27.98 -5.57
CA VAL A 67 5.73 28.19 -7.02
C VAL A 67 4.40 27.75 -7.60
N VAL A 68 3.56 28.71 -7.97
CA VAL A 68 2.32 28.47 -8.71
C VAL A 68 2.73 27.85 -10.06
N PRO A 69 2.52 26.54 -10.26
CA PRO A 69 3.05 25.86 -11.43
C PRO A 69 2.26 26.29 -12.68
N LYS A 70 2.96 26.89 -13.64
CA LYS A 70 2.36 27.51 -14.83
C LYS A 70 1.94 26.48 -15.89
N THR A 71 2.60 25.32 -15.94
CA THR A 71 2.29 24.25 -16.91
C THR A 71 1.80 22.97 -16.23
N GLY A 72 1.11 22.11 -17.00
CA GLY A 72 0.61 20.82 -16.49
C GLY A 72 1.72 19.82 -16.14
N TRP A 73 2.87 19.93 -16.79
CA TRP A 73 4.05 19.12 -16.47
C TRP A 73 4.72 19.58 -15.17
N ASP A 74 4.84 20.90 -14.96
CA ASP A 74 5.37 21.46 -13.71
C ASP A 74 4.51 21.04 -12.51
N ARG A 75 3.18 20.92 -12.69
CA ARG A 75 2.27 20.41 -11.65
C ARG A 75 2.57 18.97 -11.25
N ILE A 76 2.92 18.12 -12.21
CA ILE A 76 3.32 16.73 -11.93
C ILE A 76 4.66 16.73 -11.21
N MET A 77 5.64 17.50 -11.70
CA MET A 77 6.97 17.57 -11.10
C MET A 77 6.92 18.09 -9.66
N ALA A 78 6.06 19.07 -9.38
CA ALA A 78 5.86 19.61 -8.04
C ALA A 78 5.40 18.55 -7.02
N ILE A 79 4.68 17.51 -7.44
CA ILE A 79 4.33 16.38 -6.55
C ILE A 79 5.58 15.64 -6.10
N TYR A 80 6.55 15.47 -7.00
CA TYR A 80 7.80 14.76 -6.75
C TYR A 80 8.83 15.61 -6.00
N GLU A 81 8.87 16.92 -6.23
CA GLU A 81 9.77 17.85 -5.54
C GLU A 81 9.33 18.12 -4.10
N ARG A 82 8.01 18.17 -3.83
CA ARG A 82 7.49 18.36 -2.48
C ARG A 82 7.64 17.09 -1.66
N GLU A 83 8.27 17.20 -0.50
CA GLU A 83 8.44 16.09 0.44
C GLU A 83 7.10 15.68 1.07
N ASN A 84 6.29 16.66 1.49
CA ASN A 84 4.98 16.48 2.11
C ASN A 84 3.81 16.61 1.12
N ALA A 85 3.88 15.91 -0.02
CA ALA A 85 2.78 15.86 -0.98
C ALA A 85 1.73 14.82 -0.55
N MET A 86 0.47 15.24 -0.45
CA MET A 86 -0.67 14.35 -0.16
C MET A 86 -0.68 13.13 -1.09
N GLU A 87 -0.40 13.35 -2.37
CA GLU A 87 -0.41 12.35 -3.42
C GLU A 87 0.52 11.16 -3.12
N LYS A 88 1.72 11.44 -2.61
CA LYS A 88 2.73 10.41 -2.29
C LYS A 88 2.30 9.57 -1.11
N ASP A 89 1.92 10.22 -0.02
CA ASP A 89 1.50 9.55 1.21
C ASP A 89 0.21 8.73 0.97
N ALA A 90 -0.78 9.31 0.29
CA ALA A 90 -2.01 8.61 -0.09
C ALA A 90 -1.71 7.37 -0.95
N THR A 91 -0.82 7.47 -1.94
CA THR A 91 -0.43 6.32 -2.78
C THR A 91 0.20 5.22 -1.93
N ILE A 92 1.16 5.54 -1.06
CA ILE A 92 1.83 4.55 -0.21
C ILE A 92 0.84 3.89 0.75
N ARG A 93 -0.01 4.68 1.41
CA ARG A 93 -1.02 4.16 2.36
C ARG A 93 -2.02 3.25 1.66
N VAL A 94 -2.56 3.67 0.51
CA VAL A 94 -3.52 2.87 -0.24
C VAL A 94 -2.88 1.57 -0.74
N VAL A 95 -1.65 1.62 -1.26
CA VAL A 95 -0.93 0.40 -1.71
C VAL A 95 -0.70 -0.57 -0.55
N ARG A 96 -0.31 -0.08 0.63
CA ARG A 96 -0.14 -0.91 1.84
C ARG A 96 -1.46 -1.54 2.31
N MET A 97 -2.54 -0.76 2.31
CA MET A 97 -3.86 -1.25 2.72
C MET A 97 -4.43 -2.24 1.69
N SER A 98 -4.25 -1.99 0.40
CA SER A 98 -4.61 -2.93 -0.67
C SER A 98 -3.80 -4.22 -0.61
N PHE A 99 -2.50 -4.14 -0.32
CA PHE A 99 -1.68 -5.32 -0.10
C PHE A 99 -2.22 -6.17 1.06
N LEU A 100 -2.49 -5.54 2.20
CA LEU A 100 -2.99 -6.23 3.39
C LEU A 100 -4.39 -6.81 3.16
N GLY A 101 -5.30 -6.05 2.54
CA GLY A 101 -6.64 -6.51 2.18
C GLY A 101 -6.59 -7.70 1.21
N GLY A 102 -5.79 -7.59 0.14
CA GLY A 102 -5.58 -8.67 -0.81
C GLY A 102 -4.89 -9.88 -0.20
N PHE A 103 -3.98 -9.68 0.75
CA PHE A 103 -3.33 -10.76 1.50
C PHE A 103 -4.31 -11.53 2.37
N LEU A 104 -5.17 -10.84 3.13
CA LEU A 104 -6.16 -11.47 3.99
C LEU A 104 -7.22 -12.22 3.17
N VAL A 105 -7.76 -11.59 2.13
CA VAL A 105 -8.79 -12.22 1.29
C VAL A 105 -8.20 -13.38 0.48
N GLY A 106 -7.03 -13.20 -0.14
CA GLY A 106 -6.34 -14.26 -0.89
C GLY A 106 -5.83 -15.40 0.01
N GLY A 107 -5.48 -15.09 1.25
CA GLY A 107 -5.12 -16.08 2.26
C GLY A 107 -6.33 -16.89 2.69
N ALA A 108 -7.46 -16.23 2.97
CA ALA A 108 -8.70 -16.90 3.37
C ALA A 108 -9.22 -17.87 2.30
N THR A 109 -9.20 -17.45 1.03
CA THR A 109 -9.58 -18.33 -0.09
C THR A 109 -8.58 -19.48 -0.26
N GLY A 110 -7.27 -19.20 -0.18
CA GLY A 110 -6.23 -20.23 -0.22
C GLY A 110 -6.35 -21.25 0.92
N TYR A 111 -6.74 -20.80 2.11
CA TYR A 111 -7.03 -21.66 3.27
C TYR A 111 -8.25 -22.56 3.02
N ALA A 112 -9.36 -21.99 2.53
CA ALA A 112 -10.57 -22.75 2.22
C ALA A 112 -10.31 -23.84 1.18
N GLN A 113 -9.60 -23.49 0.09
CA GLN A 113 -9.18 -24.45 -0.93
C GLN A 113 -8.24 -25.53 -0.37
N ALA A 114 -7.29 -25.14 0.49
CA ALA A 114 -6.36 -26.07 1.12
C ALA A 114 -7.08 -27.06 2.04
N ARG A 115 -8.09 -26.59 2.79
CA ARG A 115 -8.91 -27.43 3.66
C ARG A 115 -9.67 -28.48 2.85
N HIS A 116 -10.37 -28.05 1.80
CA HIS A 116 -11.10 -28.97 0.93
C HIS A 116 -10.14 -30.00 0.28
N ALA A 117 -9.02 -29.53 -0.28
CA ALA A 117 -8.01 -30.40 -0.88
C ALA A 117 -7.39 -31.38 0.13
N TYR A 118 -7.20 -30.96 1.38
CA TYR A 118 -6.68 -31.83 2.44
C TYR A 118 -7.69 -32.90 2.84
N GLU A 119 -8.97 -32.55 2.93
CA GLU A 119 -10.05 -33.48 3.27
C GLU A 119 -10.26 -34.52 2.16
N THR A 120 -10.20 -34.13 0.88
CA THR A 120 -10.30 -35.07 -0.25
C THR A 120 -9.07 -35.98 -0.38
N ASN A 121 -7.85 -35.45 -0.23
CA ASN A 121 -6.62 -36.23 -0.48
C ASN A 121 -6.16 -37.09 0.70
N ASN A 122 -6.66 -36.87 1.91
CA ASN A 122 -6.26 -37.65 3.10
C ASN A 122 -7.27 -38.72 3.53
N VAL A 123 -8.33 -38.96 2.74
CA VAL A 123 -9.24 -40.09 2.98
C VAL A 123 -8.43 -41.40 2.93
N GLY A 124 -8.40 -42.14 4.04
CA GLY A 124 -7.74 -43.45 4.14
C GLY A 124 -6.28 -43.44 4.64
N ARG A 125 -5.67 -42.29 4.96
CA ARG A 125 -4.33 -42.25 5.56
C ARG A 125 -4.37 -42.55 7.06
N LYS A 126 -3.58 -43.54 7.50
CA LYS A 126 -3.33 -43.82 8.93
C LYS A 126 -2.26 -42.86 9.46
N TYR A 127 -2.61 -42.08 10.47
CA TYR A 127 -1.68 -41.22 11.20
C TYR A 127 -1.14 -41.96 12.43
N LEU A 128 0.08 -41.63 12.85
CA LEU A 128 0.70 -42.15 14.07
C LEU A 128 -0.07 -41.74 15.33
N SER A 129 -0.64 -40.52 15.33
CA SER A 129 -1.48 -40.00 16.41
C SER A 129 -2.49 -38.97 15.87
N PRO A 130 -3.60 -38.72 16.60
CA PRO A 130 -4.53 -37.63 16.27
C PRO A 130 -3.87 -36.24 16.27
N SER A 131 -2.87 -36.03 17.13
CA SER A 131 -2.15 -34.76 17.23
C SER A 131 -1.25 -34.48 16.01
N ASP A 132 -0.59 -35.51 15.46
CA ASP A 132 0.23 -35.39 14.25
C ASP A 132 -0.65 -35.02 13.03
N ALA A 133 -1.85 -35.60 12.94
CA ALA A 133 -2.80 -35.27 11.87
C ALA A 133 -3.21 -33.78 11.91
N VAL A 134 -3.52 -33.26 13.09
CA VAL A 134 -3.90 -31.84 13.27
C VAL A 134 -2.74 -30.92 12.92
N LYS A 135 -1.52 -31.25 13.37
CA LYS A 135 -0.33 -30.44 13.08
C LYS A 135 -0.08 -30.34 11.57
N ARG A 136 -0.10 -31.48 10.85
CA ARG A 136 0.07 -31.49 9.39
C ARG A 136 -1.03 -30.75 8.65
N LYS A 137 -2.27 -30.80 9.14
CA LYS A 137 -3.39 -30.03 8.57
C LYS A 137 -3.15 -28.53 8.71
N ILE A 138 -2.75 -28.08 9.89
CA ILE A 138 -2.47 -26.66 10.18
C ILE A 138 -1.26 -26.18 9.39
N ASP A 139 -0.16 -26.93 9.37
CA ASP A 139 1.05 -26.56 8.62
C ASP A 139 0.75 -26.41 7.12
N TYR A 140 0.02 -27.36 6.52
CA TYR A 140 -0.39 -27.27 5.12
C TYR A 140 -1.30 -26.07 4.86
N ALA A 141 -2.24 -25.81 5.76
CA ALA A 141 -3.17 -24.70 5.64
C ALA A 141 -2.49 -23.33 5.77
N ILE A 142 -1.51 -23.18 6.68
CA ILE A 142 -0.72 -21.95 6.85
C ILE A 142 0.13 -21.69 5.61
N VAL A 143 0.80 -22.70 5.06
CA VAL A 143 1.63 -22.56 3.85
C VAL A 143 0.78 -22.10 2.67
N ARG A 144 -0.42 -22.68 2.52
CA ARG A 144 -1.36 -22.30 1.45
C ARG A 144 -1.97 -20.91 1.66
N PHE A 145 -2.29 -20.55 2.91
CA PHE A 145 -2.72 -19.21 3.29
C PHE A 145 -1.66 -18.18 2.92
N ALA A 146 -0.40 -18.38 3.33
CA ALA A 146 0.69 -17.46 3.05
C ALA A 146 0.96 -17.35 1.54
N LYS A 147 1.03 -18.48 0.82
CA LYS A 147 1.28 -18.48 -0.63
C LYS A 147 0.15 -17.81 -1.42
N GLY A 148 -1.11 -18.09 -1.07
CA GLY A 148 -2.29 -17.47 -1.68
C GLY A 148 -2.40 -15.98 -1.35
N GLY A 149 -2.15 -15.61 -0.09
CA GLY A 149 -2.15 -14.25 0.41
C GLY A 149 -1.08 -13.39 -0.26
N PHE A 150 0.19 -13.81 -0.28
CA PHE A 150 1.26 -13.03 -0.91
C PHE A 150 1.03 -12.80 -2.41
N GLY A 151 0.64 -13.86 -3.14
CA GLY A 151 0.38 -13.74 -4.58
C GLY A 151 -0.77 -12.80 -4.90
N THR A 152 -1.88 -12.91 -4.16
CA THR A 152 -3.07 -12.06 -4.38
C THR A 152 -2.87 -10.65 -3.86
N GLY A 153 -2.23 -10.49 -2.69
CA GLY A 153 -1.89 -9.21 -2.09
C GLY A 153 -0.97 -8.38 -2.98
N PHE A 154 0.07 -8.98 -3.56
CA PHE A 154 0.98 -8.28 -4.48
C PHE A 154 0.26 -7.81 -5.75
N LYS A 155 -0.59 -8.66 -6.34
CA LYS A 155 -1.40 -8.30 -7.52
C LYS A 155 -2.37 -7.16 -7.22
N CYS A 156 -3.03 -7.20 -6.06
CA CYS A 156 -3.95 -6.15 -5.63
C CYS A 156 -3.20 -4.83 -5.40
N ALA A 157 -2.04 -4.87 -4.74
CA ALA A 157 -1.18 -3.71 -4.52
C ALA A 157 -0.73 -3.06 -5.83
N LEU A 158 -0.32 -3.86 -6.82
CA LEU A 158 0.05 -3.35 -8.14
C LEU A 158 -1.14 -2.70 -8.86
N ILE A 159 -2.29 -3.38 -8.93
CA ILE A 159 -3.48 -2.86 -9.61
C ILE A 159 -3.95 -1.56 -8.97
N THR A 160 -4.14 -1.54 -7.64
CA THR A 160 -4.60 -0.32 -6.95
C THR A 160 -3.54 0.77 -7.02
N GLY A 161 -2.26 0.43 -6.86
CA GLY A 161 -1.16 1.38 -6.99
C GLY A 161 -1.13 2.06 -8.36
N SER A 162 -1.31 1.30 -9.45
CA SER A 162 -1.41 1.86 -10.79
C SER A 162 -2.63 2.76 -10.98
N ILE A 163 -3.80 2.39 -10.44
CA ILE A 163 -5.01 3.23 -10.51
C ILE A 163 -4.80 4.56 -9.80
N VAL A 164 -4.29 4.54 -8.56
CA VAL A 164 -4.05 5.75 -7.78
C VAL A 164 -2.97 6.60 -8.45
N PHE A 165 -1.88 5.97 -8.90
CA PHE A 165 -0.81 6.65 -9.63
C PHE A 165 -1.37 7.40 -10.85
N LEU A 166 -2.08 6.71 -11.74
CA LEU A 166 -2.65 7.34 -12.94
C LEU A 166 -3.69 8.42 -12.60
N THR A 167 -4.57 8.17 -11.63
CA THR A 167 -5.60 9.13 -11.23
C THR A 167 -4.97 10.42 -10.70
N THR A 168 -3.96 10.28 -9.87
CA THR A 168 -3.19 11.39 -9.33
C THR A 168 -2.49 12.20 -10.42
N HIS A 169 -1.82 11.53 -11.36
CA HIS A 169 -1.11 12.21 -12.47
C HIS A 169 -2.07 12.94 -13.40
N VAL A 170 -3.21 12.32 -13.74
CA VAL A 170 -4.25 12.95 -14.59
C VAL A 170 -4.86 14.16 -13.89
N THR A 171 -5.14 14.04 -12.59
CA THR A 171 -5.70 15.13 -11.78
C THR A 171 -4.71 16.30 -11.68
N ALA A 172 -3.44 16.03 -11.42
CA ALA A 172 -2.37 17.03 -11.37
C ALA A 172 -2.16 17.72 -12.72
N TYR A 173 -2.18 16.95 -13.81
CA TYR A 173 -2.01 17.49 -15.15
C TYR A 173 -3.13 18.46 -15.54
N ARG A 174 -4.39 18.07 -15.30
CA ARG A 174 -5.58 18.86 -15.69
C ARG A 174 -5.97 19.96 -14.70
N ASP A 175 -5.43 19.93 -13.48
CA ASP A 175 -5.80 20.81 -12.35
C ASP A 175 -7.33 20.88 -12.10
N LYS A 176 -8.03 19.81 -12.49
CA LYS A 176 -9.48 19.65 -12.34
C LYS A 176 -9.75 18.22 -11.94
N PHE A 177 -10.53 18.07 -10.88
CA PHE A 177 -10.97 16.76 -10.40
C PHE A 177 -12.36 16.44 -10.96
N SER A 178 -12.48 15.28 -11.59
CA SER A 178 -13.75 14.74 -12.08
C SER A 178 -13.91 13.31 -11.61
N SER A 179 -15.08 12.99 -11.04
CA SER A 179 -15.38 11.66 -10.53
C SER A 179 -15.42 10.59 -11.63
N TRP A 180 -15.47 10.98 -12.92
CA TRP A 180 -15.42 10.05 -14.05
C TRP A 180 -14.03 9.42 -14.26
N TYR A 181 -12.97 9.99 -13.66
CA TYR A 181 -11.64 9.40 -13.75
C TYR A 181 -11.56 8.03 -13.09
N PHE A 182 -12.28 7.81 -11.99
CA PHE A 182 -12.27 6.51 -11.29
C PHE A 182 -12.74 5.34 -12.15
N PRO A 183 -13.96 5.35 -12.75
CA PRO A 183 -14.39 4.25 -13.62
C PRO A 183 -13.55 4.13 -14.88
N ALA A 184 -13.12 5.24 -15.50
CA ALA A 184 -12.33 5.20 -16.73
C ALA A 184 -10.93 4.59 -16.51
N ILE A 185 -10.22 5.04 -15.46
CA ILE A 185 -8.87 4.55 -15.15
C ILE A 185 -8.92 3.13 -14.60
N SER A 186 -9.91 2.80 -13.76
CA SER A 186 -10.07 1.44 -13.23
C SER A 186 -10.38 0.42 -14.33
N ALA A 187 -11.19 0.80 -15.32
CA ALA A 187 -11.43 0.00 -16.52
C ALA A 187 -10.15 -0.23 -17.33
N LEU A 188 -9.39 0.85 -17.57
CA LEU A 188 -8.14 0.81 -18.33
C LEU A 188 -7.11 -0.10 -17.66
N VAL A 189 -6.86 0.12 -16.37
CA VAL A 189 -5.89 -0.68 -15.59
C VAL A 189 -6.35 -2.14 -15.53
N GLY A 190 -7.64 -2.38 -15.25
CA GLY A 190 -8.21 -3.73 -15.23
C GLY A 190 -7.99 -4.47 -16.54
N GLY A 191 -8.24 -3.81 -17.68
CA GLY A 191 -8.03 -4.39 -19.01
C GLY A 191 -6.56 -4.68 -19.32
N VAL A 192 -5.65 -3.74 -19.04
CA VAL A 192 -4.21 -3.89 -19.36
C VAL A 192 -3.58 -5.02 -18.55
N PHE A 193 -3.87 -5.12 -17.25
CA PHE A 193 -3.29 -6.15 -16.38
C PHE A 193 -3.84 -7.56 -16.67
N THR A 194 -5.01 -7.67 -17.29
CA THR A 194 -5.64 -8.96 -17.60
C THR A 194 -5.58 -9.32 -19.09
N PHE A 195 -5.00 -8.46 -19.92
CA PHE A 195 -4.77 -8.72 -21.34
C PHE A 195 -3.99 -10.01 -21.61
N PRO A 196 -2.91 -10.33 -20.86
CA PRO A 196 -2.17 -11.59 -21.06
C PRO A 196 -2.97 -12.85 -20.70
N LEU A 197 -4.11 -12.72 -20.02
CA LEU A 197 -5.00 -13.83 -19.62
C LEU A 197 -6.07 -14.14 -20.68
N GLY A 198 -6.08 -13.37 -21.78
CA GLY A 198 -7.00 -13.51 -22.88
C GLY A 198 -8.11 -12.43 -22.92
N LEU A 199 -8.78 -12.35 -24.06
CA LEU A 199 -9.77 -11.32 -24.35
C LEU A 199 -11.01 -11.40 -23.44
N ILE A 200 -11.45 -12.62 -23.12
CA ILE A 200 -12.61 -12.84 -22.24
C ILE A 200 -12.29 -12.43 -20.79
N GLY A 201 -11.09 -12.75 -20.30
CA GLY A 201 -10.61 -12.31 -19.00
C GLY A 201 -10.52 -10.78 -18.91
N SER A 202 -10.06 -10.16 -19.99
CA SER A 202 -9.96 -8.69 -20.12
C SER A 202 -11.32 -8.01 -20.04
N MET A 203 -12.31 -8.49 -20.80
CA MET A 203 -13.65 -7.90 -20.81
C MET A 203 -14.32 -7.99 -19.43
N LYS A 204 -14.13 -9.10 -18.74
CA LYS A 204 -14.60 -9.31 -17.36
C LYS A 204 -13.92 -8.35 -16.37
N ALA A 205 -12.60 -8.21 -16.45
CA ALA A 205 -11.84 -7.31 -15.60
C ALA A 205 -12.20 -5.84 -15.84
N VAL A 206 -12.46 -5.45 -17.09
CA VAL A 206 -12.99 -4.12 -17.44
C VAL A 206 -14.34 -3.89 -16.77
N GLY A 207 -15.27 -4.84 -16.86
CA GLY A 207 -16.59 -4.73 -16.21
C GLY A 207 -16.49 -4.57 -14.68
N LEU A 208 -15.60 -5.32 -14.03
CA LEU A 208 -15.32 -5.13 -12.60
C LEU A 208 -14.64 -3.79 -12.31
N GLY A 209 -13.71 -3.35 -13.17
CA GLY A 209 -13.05 -2.05 -13.06
C GLY A 209 -14.05 -0.89 -13.15
N VAL A 210 -15.00 -0.94 -14.09
CA VAL A 210 -16.06 0.07 -14.22
C VAL A 210 -16.97 0.07 -13.00
N SER A 211 -17.49 -1.09 -12.57
CA SER A 211 -18.41 -1.17 -11.43
C SER A 211 -17.77 -0.74 -10.10
N SER A 212 -16.52 -1.15 -9.85
CA SER A 212 -15.75 -0.70 -8.68
C SER A 212 -15.39 0.80 -8.75
N GLY A 213 -15.05 1.30 -9.93
CA GLY A 213 -14.80 2.73 -10.12
C GLY A 213 -16.07 3.60 -9.99
N LEU A 214 -17.23 3.08 -10.40
CA LEU A 214 -18.52 3.75 -10.21
C LEU A 214 -18.93 3.80 -8.73
N THR A 215 -18.74 2.71 -7.98
CA THR A 215 -19.00 2.70 -6.54
C THR A 215 -18.08 3.67 -5.79
N LEU A 216 -16.79 3.75 -6.16
CA LEU A 216 -15.88 4.76 -5.60
C LEU A 216 -16.32 6.19 -5.98
N SER A 217 -16.70 6.42 -7.24
CA SER A 217 -17.23 7.70 -7.70
C SER A 217 -18.50 8.11 -6.94
N ALA A 218 -19.38 7.17 -6.62
CA ALA A 218 -20.57 7.41 -5.81
C ALA A 218 -20.21 7.86 -4.39
N VAL A 219 -19.24 7.21 -3.74
CA VAL A 219 -18.75 7.63 -2.40
C VAL A 219 -18.21 9.06 -2.42
N VAL A 220 -17.41 9.40 -3.44
CA VAL A 220 -16.85 10.75 -3.58
C VAL A 220 -17.95 11.79 -3.82
N HIS A 221 -18.99 11.45 -4.60
CA HIS A 221 -20.15 12.33 -4.77
C HIS A 221 -20.97 12.48 -3.48
N LEU A 222 -21.17 11.40 -2.72
CA LEU A 222 -21.84 11.46 -1.41
C LEU A 222 -21.08 12.38 -0.44
N TYR A 223 -19.75 12.30 -0.44
CA TYR A 223 -18.89 13.20 0.34
C TYR A 223 -19.03 14.66 -0.10
N ALA A 224 -19.05 14.92 -1.41
CA ALA A 224 -19.24 16.27 -1.94
C ALA A 224 -20.61 16.85 -1.56
N MET A 225 -21.67 16.04 -1.62
CA MET A 225 -23.01 16.43 -1.18
C MET A 225 -23.06 16.70 0.33
N ALA A 226 -22.36 15.91 1.16
CA ALA A 226 -22.30 16.14 2.60
C ALA A 226 -21.64 17.46 3.00
N ILE A 227 -20.84 18.06 2.12
CA ILE A 227 -20.13 19.33 2.34
C ILE A 227 -20.80 20.49 1.59
N ASP A 228 -21.88 20.23 0.85
CA ASP A 228 -22.56 21.20 -0.01
C ASP A 228 -21.60 21.93 -0.97
N LYS A 229 -20.62 21.20 -1.51
CA LYS A 229 -19.63 21.73 -2.45
C LYS A 229 -19.58 20.90 -3.73
N PRO A 230 -19.25 21.51 -4.88
CA PRO A 230 -18.99 20.73 -6.08
C PRO A 230 -17.78 19.82 -5.85
N VAL A 231 -17.77 18.67 -6.51
CA VAL A 231 -16.76 17.60 -6.32
C VAL A 231 -15.32 18.13 -6.40
N ASN A 232 -15.05 19.05 -7.32
CA ASN A 232 -13.73 19.65 -7.46
C ASN A 232 -13.31 20.47 -6.22
N ASP A 233 -14.21 21.23 -5.64
CA ASP A 233 -13.92 22.08 -4.47
C ASP A 233 -13.84 21.24 -3.20
N ALA A 234 -14.68 20.20 -3.08
CA ALA A 234 -14.57 19.22 -2.01
C ALA A 234 -13.21 18.50 -2.05
N TYR A 235 -12.72 18.15 -3.23
CA TYR A 235 -11.38 17.58 -3.41
C TYR A 235 -10.26 18.56 -3.05
N ARG A 236 -10.34 19.83 -3.48
CA ARG A 236 -9.34 20.85 -3.12
C ARG A 236 -9.29 21.13 -1.62
N LEU A 237 -10.46 21.18 -0.97
CA LEU A 237 -10.57 21.32 0.47
C LEU A 237 -9.92 20.14 1.18
N PHE A 238 -10.29 18.92 0.78
CA PHE A 238 -9.71 17.69 1.32
C PHE A 238 -8.19 17.66 1.16
N LYS A 239 -7.68 17.98 -0.04
CA LYS A 239 -6.24 18.05 -0.31
C LYS A 239 -5.54 19.04 0.62
N ARG A 240 -6.08 20.25 0.75
CA ARG A 240 -5.51 21.30 1.61
C ARG A 240 -5.48 20.86 3.08
N ASP A 241 -6.57 20.30 3.57
CA ASP A 241 -6.68 19.90 4.97
C ASP A 241 -5.79 18.68 5.27
N TYR A 242 -5.66 17.74 4.31
CA TYR A 242 -4.72 16.62 4.39
C TYR A 242 -3.26 17.08 4.39
N GLU A 243 -2.88 18.00 3.49
CA GLU A 243 -1.51 18.54 3.45
C GLU A 243 -1.16 19.29 4.75
N LYS A 244 -2.12 19.98 5.37
CA LYS A 244 -1.93 20.60 6.68
C LYS A 244 -1.68 19.56 7.77
N GLU A 245 -2.49 18.50 7.82
CA GLU A 245 -2.32 17.41 8.78
C GLU A 245 -0.98 16.68 8.58
N LEU A 246 -0.57 16.47 7.33
CA LEU A 246 0.70 15.83 6.99
C LEU A 246 1.90 16.67 7.43
N LYS A 247 1.85 17.98 7.20
CA LYS A 247 2.88 18.93 7.69
C LYS A 247 2.95 18.93 9.21
N ALA A 248 1.82 19.04 9.90
CA ALA A 248 1.76 18.99 11.37
C ALA A 248 2.33 17.67 11.92
N SER A 249 2.03 16.55 11.26
CA SER A 249 2.56 15.23 11.63
C SER A 249 4.07 15.13 11.39
N ALA A 250 4.58 15.67 10.29
CA ALA A 250 6.01 15.70 9.99
C ALA A 250 6.79 16.60 10.97
N GLU A 251 6.24 17.77 11.29
CA GLU A 251 6.80 18.66 12.32
C GLU A 251 6.82 17.98 13.68
N TRP A 252 5.73 17.30 14.06
CA TRP A 252 5.67 16.51 15.29
C TRP A 252 6.75 15.42 15.31
N ASP A 253 6.91 14.66 14.23
CA ASP A 253 7.92 13.60 14.14
C ASP A 253 9.35 14.14 14.18
N SER A 254 9.60 15.30 13.57
CA SER A 254 10.87 16.01 13.68
C SER A 254 11.16 16.40 15.13
N ARG A 255 10.18 17.02 15.83
CA ARG A 255 10.31 17.39 17.25
C ARG A 255 10.57 16.17 18.15
N VAL A 256 9.90 15.04 17.89
CA VAL A 256 10.15 13.78 18.62
C VAL A 256 11.57 13.29 18.37
N THR A 257 12.03 13.34 17.12
CA THR A 257 13.37 12.87 16.74
C THR A 257 14.46 13.77 17.33
N GLU A 258 14.26 15.08 17.34
CA GLU A 258 15.15 16.05 17.97
C GLU A 258 15.25 15.80 19.48
N LEU A 259 14.12 15.55 20.17
CA LEU A 259 14.14 15.18 21.58
C LEU A 259 14.82 13.83 21.84
N MET A 260 14.61 12.84 20.97
CA MET A 260 15.32 11.56 21.07
C MET A 260 16.84 11.74 20.98
N GLN A 261 17.31 12.61 20.08
CA GLN A 261 18.73 12.91 19.92
C GLN A 261 19.29 13.71 21.09
N ARG A 262 18.55 14.73 21.55
CA ARG A 262 18.96 15.62 22.65
C ARG A 262 19.03 14.89 23.99
N GLU A 263 18.06 14.03 24.27
CA GLU A 263 17.98 13.29 25.54
C GLU A 263 18.52 11.86 25.44
N GLN A 264 19.04 11.44 24.28
CA GLN A 264 19.55 10.08 24.01
C GLN A 264 18.53 8.98 24.38
N ILE A 265 17.25 9.21 24.09
CA ILE A 265 16.17 8.26 24.38
C ILE A 265 16.10 7.24 23.24
N VAL A 266 16.33 5.96 23.55
CA VAL A 266 16.27 4.86 22.58
C VAL A 266 14.84 4.56 22.13
N TRP A 267 13.85 4.74 23.01
CA TRP A 267 12.46 4.38 22.75
C TRP A 267 11.60 5.57 22.33
N ARG A 268 11.13 5.56 21.07
CA ARG A 268 10.24 6.61 20.52
C ARG A 268 9.00 6.87 21.38
N GLN A 269 8.42 5.83 21.98
CA GLN A 269 7.22 5.96 22.84
C GLN A 269 7.48 6.80 24.09
N GLN A 270 8.69 6.72 24.67
CA GLN A 270 9.07 7.51 25.82
C GLN A 270 9.28 8.98 25.43
N ALA A 271 9.93 9.23 24.30
CA ALA A 271 10.11 10.58 23.75
C ALA A 271 8.76 11.26 23.42
N VAL A 272 7.81 10.52 22.84
CA VAL A 272 6.44 11.03 22.57
C VAL A 272 5.72 11.40 23.86
N LYS A 273 5.81 10.57 24.90
CA LYS A 273 5.18 10.87 26.21
C LYS A 273 5.78 12.14 26.83
N LYS A 274 7.11 12.26 26.81
CA LYS A 274 7.80 13.45 27.32
C LYS A 274 7.46 14.70 26.52
N LEU A 275 7.44 14.62 25.19
CA LEU A 275 7.08 15.76 24.35
C LEU A 275 5.66 16.26 24.66
N LYS A 276 4.71 15.33 24.88
CA LYS A 276 3.35 15.67 25.30
C LYS A 276 3.31 16.33 26.68
N GLN A 277 4.13 15.88 27.64
CA GLN A 277 4.23 16.50 28.96
C GLN A 277 4.78 17.93 28.85
N ILE A 278 5.85 18.14 28.07
CA ILE A 278 6.44 19.46 27.84
C ILE A 278 5.43 20.40 27.16
N ASP A 279 4.66 19.91 26.18
CA ASP A 279 3.64 20.73 25.51
C ASP A 279 2.47 21.06 26.45
N GLN A 280 2.07 20.15 27.35
CA GLN A 280 1.06 20.41 28.38
C GLN A 280 1.53 21.44 29.41
N GLU A 281 2.77 21.33 29.89
CA GLU A 281 3.37 22.30 30.82
C GLU A 281 3.46 23.69 30.20
N LYS A 282 3.86 23.79 28.92
CA LYS A 282 3.87 25.06 28.20
C LYS A 282 2.48 25.67 28.09
N MET A 283 1.46 24.87 27.72
CA MET A 283 0.09 25.37 27.62
C MET A 283 -0.45 25.87 28.97
N ALA A 284 -0.16 25.18 30.07
CA ALA A 284 -0.57 25.61 31.41
C ALA A 284 0.08 26.94 31.84
N VAL A 285 1.30 27.25 31.40
CA VAL A 285 1.99 28.51 31.73
C VAL A 285 1.45 29.71 30.94
N PHE A 286 0.77 29.49 29.81
CA PHE A 286 0.16 30.57 29.01
C PHE A 286 -1.26 30.95 29.46
N ASP A 287 -1.89 30.16 30.33
CA ASP A 287 -3.26 30.39 30.83
C ASP A 287 -3.31 31.11 32.19
N ASP A 288 -2.16 31.35 32.85
CA ASP A 288 -2.00 32.14 34.10
C ASP A 288 -1.48 33.56 33.82
#